data_AF-A0A7J7KMX6-F1
#
_entry.id   AF-A0A7J7KMX6-F1
#
_cell.length_a   1.000
_cell.length_b   1.000
_cell.length_c   1.000
_cell.angle_alpha   90.00
_cell.angle_beta   90.00
_cell.angle_gamma   90.00
#
_symmetry.space_group_name_H-M   'P 1'
#
loop_
_entity.id
_entity.type
_entity.pdbx_description
1 polymer ?
#
loop_
_entity_poly.entity_id
_entity_poly.type
_entity_poly.pdbx_seq_one_letter_code
_entity_poly.pdbx_strand_id
1 'polypeptide(L)' 'MGQQGICEDMCPKKEINFRLKERLLHELEKREDGRTDFIVKEYRRSAAGRDSTDVRQLRTSRALVQTTHYLVNK' A
#
# COMPACT_ATOMS: atom_id res chain seq x y z
N MET A 1 -7.41 15.48 -16.32
CA MET A 1 -6.52 15.65 -15.14
C MET A 1 -6.61 14.38 -14.30
N GLY A 2 -5.48 13.73 -14.00
CA GLY A 2 -5.48 12.49 -13.21
C GLY A 2 -5.78 12.75 -11.73
N GLN A 3 -6.28 11.74 -11.01
CA GLN A 3 -6.49 11.82 -9.56
C GLN A 3 -5.14 11.82 -8.82
N GLN A 4 -4.93 12.80 -7.94
CA GLN A 4 -3.72 12.88 -7.12
C GLN A 4 -3.93 12.16 -5.79
N GLY A 5 -3.12 11.15 -5.52
CA GLY A 5 -3.10 10.47 -4.23
C GLY A 5 -2.43 11.29 -3.14
N ILE A 6 -2.77 11.01 -1.88
CA ILE A 6 -2.19 11.67 -0.69
C ILE A 6 -1.55 10.69 0.31
N CYS A 7 -1.49 9.40 -0.02
CA CYS A 7 -0.81 8.41 0.82
C CYS A 7 0.71 8.54 0.63
N GLU A 8 1.40 8.99 1.67
CA GLU A 8 2.85 9.15 1.70
C GLU A 8 3.59 7.85 2.08
N ASP A 9 2.86 6.81 2.50
CA ASP A 9 3.39 5.51 2.90
C ASP A 9 3.42 4.51 1.72
N MET A 10 4.19 3.42 1.84
CA MET A 10 4.26 2.37 0.81
C MET A 10 2.96 1.56 0.68
N CYS A 11 2.11 1.57 1.71
CA CYS A 11 0.78 0.98 1.74
C CYS A 11 -0.19 1.84 2.58
N PRO A 12 -1.43 2.10 2.12
CA PRO A 12 -2.42 2.83 2.90
C PRO A 12 -2.76 2.13 4.22
N LYS A 13 -2.85 2.89 5.32
CA LYS A 13 -3.19 2.36 6.66
C LYS A 13 -4.47 1.52 6.69
N LYS A 14 -5.49 1.91 5.91
CA LYS A 14 -6.75 1.15 5.80
C LYS A 14 -6.51 -0.27 5.26
N GLU A 15 -5.64 -0.40 4.28
CA GLU A 15 -5.28 -1.69 3.68
C GLU A 15 -4.41 -2.51 4.64
N ILE A 16 -3.43 -1.89 5.30
CA ILE A 16 -2.60 -2.54 6.33
C ILE A 16 -3.49 -3.15 7.41
N ASN A 17 -4.39 -2.36 8.00
CA ASN A 17 -5.27 -2.82 9.07
C ASN A 17 -6.20 -3.95 8.62
N PHE A 18 -6.74 -3.85 7.40
CA PHE A 18 -7.55 -4.91 6.81
C PHE A 18 -6.74 -6.20 6.65
N ARG A 19 -5.54 -6.13 6.04
CA ARG A 19 -4.71 -7.31 5.79
C ARG A 19 -4.17 -7.93 7.08
N LEU A 20 -3.87 -7.13 8.10
CA LEU A 20 -3.51 -7.62 9.44
C LEU A 20 -4.67 -8.39 10.08
N LYS A 21 -5.87 -7.78 10.11
CA LYS A 21 -7.07 -8.38 10.70
C LYS A 21 -7.43 -9.70 10.03
N GLU A 22 -7.40 -9.74 8.70
CA GLU A 22 -7.77 -10.90 7.90
C GLU A 22 -6.60 -11.89 7.67
N ARG A 23 -5.42 -11.63 8.25
CA ARG A 23 -4.20 -12.46 8.10
C ARG A 23 -3.77 -12.68 6.64
N LEU A 24 -3.83 -11.61 5.83
CA LEU A 24 -3.54 -11.59 4.39
C LEU A 24 -2.16 -10.98 4.06
N LEU A 25 -1.25 -10.88 5.03
CA LEU A 25 0.12 -10.41 4.77
C LEU A 25 0.97 -11.51 4.13
N HIS A 26 1.76 -11.14 3.13
CA HIS A 26 2.76 -12.05 2.56
C HIS A 26 3.87 -12.33 3.58
N GLU A 27 4.60 -13.44 3.47
CA GLU A 27 5.68 -13.76 4.42
C GLU A 27 6.77 -12.68 4.48
N LEU A 28 7.10 -12.08 3.33
CA LEU A 28 8.06 -10.95 3.24
C LEU A 28 7.55 -9.65 3.90
N GLU A 29 6.27 -9.60 4.24
CA GLU A 29 5.60 -8.48 4.91
C GLU A 29 5.29 -8.79 6.38
N LYS A 30 5.75 -9.92 6.92
CA LYS A 30 5.66 -10.24 8.35
C LYS A 30 6.98 -9.91 9.04
N ARG A 31 6.91 -9.22 10.17
CA ARG A 31 8.04 -9.02 11.09
C ARG A 31 7.60 -9.24 12.53
N GLU A 32 8.50 -9.78 13.33
CA GLU A 32 8.28 -10.04 14.75
C GLU A 32 8.25 -8.75 15.58
N ASP A 33 8.90 -7.68 15.09
CA ASP A 33 8.96 -6.37 15.76
C ASP A 33 7.67 -5.54 15.65
N GLY A 34 6.63 -6.10 15.00
CA GLY A 34 5.31 -5.46 14.86
C GLY A 34 5.30 -4.22 13.97
N ARG A 35 6.40 -3.90 13.29
CA ARG A 35 6.45 -2.77 12.36
C ARG A 35 5.59 -3.05 11.13
N THR A 36 5.17 -1.99 10.44
CA THR A 36 4.30 -2.07 9.25
C THR A 36 4.70 -1.11 8.14
N ASP A 37 5.77 -0.34 8.34
CA ASP A 37 6.32 0.65 7.41
C ASP A 37 6.89 0.04 6.13
N PHE A 38 7.09 -1.28 6.11
CA PHE A 38 7.66 -2.05 5.00
C PHE A 38 6.60 -2.82 4.19
N ILE A 39 5.33 -2.76 4.60
CA ILE A 39 4.21 -3.36 3.87
C ILE A 39 3.97 -2.56 2.59
N VAL A 40 3.77 -3.26 1.48
CA VAL A 40 3.60 -2.61 0.17
C VAL A 40 2.15 -2.79 -0.28
N LYS A 41 1.58 -1.73 -0.85
CA LYS A 41 0.21 -1.76 -1.38
C LYS A 41 0.05 -2.91 -2.38
N GLU A 42 -0.93 -3.77 -2.12
CA GLU A 42 -1.30 -4.87 -3.00
C GLU A 42 -1.87 -4.33 -4.32
N TYR A 43 -1.43 -4.90 -5.44
CA TYR A 43 -2.07 -4.63 -6.72
C TYR A 43 -3.46 -5.26 -6.73
N ARG A 44 -4.50 -4.41 -6.79
CA ARG A 44 -5.88 -4.84 -6.93
C ARG A 44 -6.41 -4.38 -8.27
N ARG A 45 -6.78 -5.35 -9.13
CA ARG A 45 -7.53 -5.05 -10.34
C ARG A 45 -8.86 -4.41 -9.95
N SER A 46 -9.22 -3.32 -10.62
CA SER A 46 -10.57 -2.75 -10.51
C SER A 46 -11.55 -3.76 -11.08
N ALA A 47 -12.13 -4.62 -10.24
CA ALA A 47 -13.41 -5.23 -10.59
C ALA A 47 -14.41 -4.07 -10.76
N ALA A 48 -15.22 -4.11 -11.82
CA ALA A 48 -16.22 -3.09 -12.10
C ALA A 48 -17.03 -2.81 -10.81
N GLY A 49 -16.89 -1.61 -10.23
CA GLY A 49 -17.63 -1.19 -9.03
C GLY A 49 -16.82 -0.89 -7.76
N ARG A 50 -15.49 -1.07 -7.73
CA ARG A 50 -14.69 -0.48 -6.62
C ARG A 50 -14.35 0.96 -6.93
N ASP A 51 -14.85 1.86 -6.09
CA ASP A 51 -14.53 3.28 -6.08
C ASP A 51 -13.01 3.49 -6.00
N SER A 52 -12.39 3.73 -7.17
CA SER A 52 -10.99 4.13 -7.29
C SER A 52 -10.78 5.60 -6.91
N THR A 53 -11.79 6.23 -6.31
CA THR A 53 -11.91 7.67 -6.08
C THR A 53 -11.32 8.12 -4.75
N ASP A 54 -11.05 7.22 -3.80
CA ASP A 54 -10.48 7.60 -2.51
C ASP A 54 -8.97 7.89 -2.64
N VAL A 55 -8.63 9.17 -2.74
CA VAL A 55 -7.25 9.68 -2.81
C VAL A 55 -6.37 9.25 -1.64
N ARG A 56 -6.94 8.90 -0.47
CA ARG A 56 -6.20 8.36 0.68
C ARG A 56 -5.69 6.94 0.45
N GLN A 57 -6.28 6.24 -0.52
CA GLN A 57 -5.84 4.91 -0.94
C GLN A 57 -4.82 4.98 -2.08
N LEU A 58 -4.57 6.16 -2.65
CA LEU A 58 -3.63 6.37 -3.73
C LEU A 58 -2.33 6.94 -3.18
N ARG A 59 -1.20 6.29 -3.54
CA ARG A 59 0.14 6.75 -3.16
C ARG A 59 0.52 8.01 -3.93
N THR A 60 1.25 8.91 -3.28
CA THR A 60 1.85 10.06 -3.94
C THR A 60 2.97 9.60 -4.88
N SER A 61 3.36 10.44 -5.85
CA SER A 61 4.52 10.14 -6.71
C SER A 61 5.80 9.90 -5.90
N ARG A 62 5.98 10.63 -4.80
CA ARG A 62 7.10 10.46 -3.87
C ARG A 62 7.09 9.07 -3.23
N ALA A 63 5.95 8.66 -2.68
CA ALA A 63 5.78 7.34 -2.08
C ALA A 63 5.97 6.21 -3.11
N LEU A 64 5.55 6.41 -4.37
CA LEU A 64 5.78 5.43 -5.44
C LEU A 64 7.26 5.24 -5.76
N VAL A 65 8.03 6.34 -5.87
CA VAL A 65 9.48 6.27 -6.08
C VAL A 65 10.16 5.58 -4.90
N GLN A 66 9.81 5.97 -3.66
CA GLN A 66 10.33 5.34 -2.45
C GLN A 66 10.01 3.83 -2.40
N THR A 67 8.78 3.44 -2.73
CA THR A 67 8.38 2.04 -2.78
C THR A 67 9.21 1.27 -3.80
N THR A 68 9.43 1.85 -4.99
CA THR A 68 10.21 1.19 -6.05
C THR A 68 11.67 1.02 -5.63
N HIS A 69 12.27 2.05 -5.04
CA HIS A 69 13.63 1.97 -4.50
C HIS A 69 13.74 0.89 -3.43
N TYR A 70 12.77 0.82 -2.51
CA TYR A 70 12.70 -0.22 -1.50
C TYR A 70 12.59 -1.63 -2.12
N LEU A 71 11.78 -1.82 -3.17
CA LEU A 71 11.61 -3.13 -3.80
C LEU A 71 12.83 -3.61 -4.59
N VAL A 72 13.60 -2.69 -5.20
CA VAL A 72 14.76 -3.02 -6.05
C VAL A 72 16.04 -3.20 -5.22
N ASN A 73 16.19 -2.46 -4.13
CA ASN A 73 17.43 -2.43 -3.34
C ASN A 73 17.32 -3.19 -2.01
N LYS A 74 16.28 -4.02 -1.83
CA LYS A 74 16.11 -4.82 -0.64
C LYS A 74 16.97 -6.07 -0.63
#